data_AF-A0ABD7DXJ2-F1
#
_entry.id   AF-A0ABD7DXJ2-F1
#
_cell.length_a   1.000
_cell.length_b   1.000
_cell.length_c   1.000
_cell.angle_alpha   90.00
_cell.angle_beta   90.00
_cell.angle_gamma   90.00
#
_symmetry.space_group_name_H-M   'P 1'
#
loop_
_entity.id
_entity.type
_entity.pdbx_description
1 polymer ?
#
loop_
_entity_poly.entity_id
_entity_poly.type
_entity_poly.pdbx_seq_one_letter_code
_entity_poly.pdbx_strand_id
1 'polypeptide(L)'
;MKFPFWPREKSTDWDKAFGPIQETRKQRLIRECQLRDVSIYTDDESEVSSGVYAELRGVTSEAELEHRLNTKISILSSKRANLISAIALVVSVAALIISILS
;
A
#
# COMPACT_ATOMS: atom_id res chain seq x y z
N MET A 1 33.66 37.32 31.57
CA MET A 1 33.88 36.04 32.29
C MET A 1 33.57 34.90 31.33
N LYS A 2 34.59 34.09 30.98
CA LYS A 2 34.42 32.87 30.15
C LYS A 2 34.28 31.70 31.11
N PHE A 3 33.16 30.98 31.05
CA PHE A 3 32.98 29.72 31.76
C PHE A 3 33.55 28.58 30.91
N PRO A 4 34.62 27.88 31.34
CA PRO A 4 35.05 26.66 30.70
C PRO A 4 34.32 25.47 31.32
N PHE A 5 34.04 24.43 30.53
CA PHE A 5 33.45 23.14 30.95
C PHE A 5 31.93 23.11 31.17
N TRP A 6 31.17 23.27 30.08
CA TRP A 6 29.96 22.46 29.93
C TRP A 6 30.34 21.23 29.09
N PRO A 7 30.18 19.99 29.58
CA PRO A 7 30.33 18.83 28.73
C PRO A 7 29.23 18.90 27.67
N ARG A 8 29.60 19.00 26.39
CA ARG A 8 28.67 18.76 25.29
C ARG A 8 28.19 17.33 25.45
N GLU A 9 26.90 17.14 25.73
CA GLU A 9 26.25 15.84 25.62
C GLU A 9 26.67 15.22 24.29
N LYS A 10 27.44 14.14 24.36
CA LYS A 10 27.60 13.25 23.21
C LYS A 10 26.21 12.74 22.93
N SER A 11 25.59 13.24 21.87
CA SER A 11 24.41 12.66 21.25
C SER A 11 24.63 11.16 21.20
N THR A 12 23.92 10.44 22.07
CA THR A 12 24.03 8.99 22.11
C THR A 12 23.49 8.51 20.78
N ASP A 13 24.37 7.89 20.00
CA ASP A 13 24.11 7.40 18.65
C ASP A 13 23.26 6.13 18.81
N TRP A 14 21.96 6.30 19.08
CA TRP A 14 21.02 5.21 19.40
C TRP A 14 20.96 4.16 18.29
N ASP A 15 21.28 4.54 17.06
CA ASP A 15 21.41 3.64 15.90
C ASP A 15 22.52 2.59 16.08
N LYS A 16 23.58 2.88 16.85
CA LYS A 16 24.63 1.91 17.18
C LYS A 16 24.25 0.99 18.35
N ALA A 17 23.30 1.39 19.18
CA ALA A 17 22.90 0.63 20.36
C ALA A 17 21.86 -0.46 20.05
N PHE A 18 21.02 -0.26 19.03
CA PHE A 18 19.87 -1.15 18.75
C PHE A 18 20.02 -2.06 17.53
N GLY A 19 21.13 -1.96 16.79
CA GLY A 19 21.31 -2.74 15.56
C GLY A 19 20.28 -2.36 14.48
N PRO A 20 20.32 -3.00 13.29
CA PRO A 20 19.34 -2.72 12.25
C PRO A 20 17.95 -3.11 12.76
N ILE A 21 17.08 -2.12 12.92
CA ILE A 21 15.68 -2.30 13.31
C ILE A 21 15.05 -3.27 12.30
N GLN A 22 14.74 -4.49 12.75
CA GLN A 22 14.01 -5.44 11.89
C GLN A 22 12.65 -4.83 11.58
N GLU A 23 12.31 -4.79 10.30
CA GLU A 23 11.05 -4.20 9.84
C GLU A 23 9.88 -4.98 10.45
N THR A 24 9.05 -4.30 11.23
CA THR A 24 7.86 -4.92 11.85
C THR A 24 6.84 -5.31 10.78
N ARG A 25 6.01 -6.33 11.05
CA ARG A 25 4.93 -6.77 10.14
C ARG A 25 4.07 -5.60 9.68
N LYS A 26 3.69 -4.71 10.60
CA LYS A 26 2.94 -3.48 10.31
C LYS A 26 3.67 -2.55 9.35
N GLN A 27 4.96 -2.28 9.56
CA GLN A 27 5.75 -1.41 8.67
C GLN A 27 5.84 -1.98 7.26
N ARG A 28 6.03 -3.29 7.13
CA ARG A 28 6.00 -3.98 5.83
C ARG A 28 4.64 -3.80 5.14
N LEU A 29 3.54 -4.00 5.84
CA LEU A 29 2.18 -3.84 5.30
C LEU A 29 1.91 -2.40 4.84
N ILE A 30 2.35 -1.41 5.62
CA ILE A 30 2.22 0.01 5.26
C ILE A 30 3.01 0.31 3.97
N ARG A 31 4.26 -0.17 3.87
CA ARG A 31 5.07 -0.02 2.65
C ARG A 31 4.39 -0.67 1.46
N GLU A 32 3.90 -1.89 1.61
CA GLU A 32 3.20 -2.61 0.54
C GLU A 32 1.90 -1.92 0.11
N CYS A 33 1.18 -1.30 1.03
CA CYS A 33 0.00 -0.49 0.74
C CYS A 33 0.37 0.79 -0.02
N GLN A 34 1.40 1.52 0.41
CA GLN A 34 1.90 2.72 -0.26
C GLN A 34 2.35 2.43 -1.69
N LEU A 35 3.11 1.35 -1.91
CA LEU A 35 3.56 0.92 -3.24
C LEU A 35 2.41 0.59 -4.19
N ARG A 36 1.29 0.12 -3.65
CA ARG A 36 0.10 -0.25 -4.41
C ARG A 36 -0.97 0.85 -4.38
N ASP A 37 -0.66 2.05 -3.87
CA ASP A 37 -1.59 3.18 -3.79
C ASP A 37 -2.89 2.81 -3.02
N VAL A 38 -2.75 2.07 -1.93
CA VAL A 38 -3.84 1.67 -1.03
C VAL A 38 -3.85 2.62 0.17
N SER A 39 -5.03 3.16 0.52
CA SER A 39 -5.18 4.01 1.70
C SER A 39 -4.81 3.25 2.98
N ILE A 40 -3.83 3.78 3.71
CA ILE A 40 -3.35 3.26 5.00
C ILE A 40 -4.09 3.85 6.20
N TYR A 41 -4.92 4.86 5.95
CA TYR A 41 -5.66 5.58 6.97
C TYR A 41 -7.07 5.01 7.09
N THR A 42 -7.62 5.11 8.29
CA THR A 42 -9.03 4.81 8.53
C THR A 42 -9.83 5.92 7.84
N ASP A 43 -10.67 5.54 6.87
CA ASP A 43 -11.54 6.50 6.20
C ASP A 43 -12.75 6.71 7.10
N ASP A 44 -12.70 7.75 7.92
CA ASP A 44 -13.90 8.29 8.55
C ASP A 44 -14.60 9.16 7.49
N GLU A 45 -15.85 8.87 7.16
CA GLU A 45 -16.64 9.61 6.17
C GLU A 45 -16.78 11.09 6.53
N SER A 46 -16.58 11.44 7.82
CA SER A 46 -16.60 12.80 8.33
C SER A 46 -15.28 13.56 8.18
N GLU A 47 -14.17 12.89 7.87
CA GLU A 47 -12.85 13.53 7.77
C GLU A 47 -12.38 13.70 6.32
N VAL A 48 -12.18 14.96 5.91
CA VAL A 48 -11.59 15.32 4.61
C VAL A 48 -10.16 14.80 4.53
N SER A 49 -9.83 14.00 3.50
CA SER A 49 -8.52 13.34 3.31
C SER A 49 -7.34 14.29 3.00
N SER A 50 -7.49 15.59 3.26
CA SER A 50 -6.54 16.64 2.90
C SER A 50 -6.32 17.59 4.07
N GLY A 51 -5.05 17.87 4.39
CA GLY A 51 -4.67 18.91 5.35
C GLY A 51 -3.65 18.44 6.39
N VAL A 52 -3.24 19.38 7.26
CA VAL A 52 -2.20 19.21 8.29
C VAL A 52 -2.52 18.10 9.31
N TYR A 53 -3.80 17.72 9.44
CA TYR A 53 -4.26 16.69 10.36
C TYR A 53 -4.32 15.28 9.76
N ALA A 54 -3.98 15.11 8.48
CA ALA A 54 -3.94 13.78 7.85
C ALA A 54 -2.94 12.83 8.52
N GLU A 55 -1.85 13.37 9.08
CA GLU A 55 -0.83 12.59 9.82
C GLU A 55 -1.27 12.17 11.23
N LEU A 56 -2.34 12.77 11.78
CA LEU A 56 -2.90 12.38 13.08
C LEU A 56 -3.94 11.26 12.96
N ARG A 57 -4.28 10.82 11.75
CA ARG A 57 -5.23 9.73 11.55
C ARG A 57 -4.69 8.43 12.11
N GLY A 58 -5.54 7.70 12.81
CA GLY A 58 -5.24 6.34 13.25
C GLY A 58 -4.86 5.48 12.06
N VAL A 59 -3.61 4.97 12.07
CA VAL A 59 -3.17 3.96 11.09
C VAL A 59 -4.07 2.75 11.24
N THR A 60 -4.68 2.35 10.13
CA THR A 60 -5.58 1.21 10.02
C THR A 60 -4.97 -0.05 10.64
N SER A 61 -5.82 -0.93 11.18
CA SER A 61 -5.38 -2.20 11.77
C SER A 61 -4.67 -3.07 10.73
N GLU A 62 -3.76 -3.95 11.17
CA GLU A 62 -3.02 -4.83 10.24
C GLU A 62 -3.97 -5.70 9.39
N ALA A 63 -5.05 -6.19 9.98
CA ALA A 63 -6.04 -7.02 9.30
C ALA A 63 -6.77 -6.25 8.19
N GLU A 64 -7.12 -4.99 8.43
CA GLU A 64 -7.78 -4.15 7.43
C GLU A 64 -6.82 -3.70 6.32
N LEU A 65 -5.54 -3.42 6.65
CA LEU A 65 -4.50 -3.20 5.64
C LEU A 65 -4.32 -4.41 4.73
N GLU A 66 -4.23 -5.62 5.31
CA GLU A 66 -4.16 -6.87 4.55
C GLU A 66 -5.39 -7.09 3.67
N HIS A 67 -6.58 -6.83 4.21
CA HIS A 67 -7.84 -6.95 3.47
C HIS A 67 -7.87 -6.03 2.25
N ARG A 68 -7.51 -4.75 2.42
CA ARG A 68 -7.47 -3.77 1.33
C ARG A 68 -6.42 -4.12 0.28
N LEU A 69 -5.24 -4.58 0.70
CA LEU A 69 -4.17 -5.02 -0.19
C LEU A 69 -4.63 -6.20 -1.06
N ASN A 70 -5.20 -7.22 -0.43
CA ASN A 70 -5.70 -8.42 -1.10
C ASN A 70 -6.84 -8.09 -2.07
N THR A 71 -7.72 -7.17 -1.69
CA THR A 71 -8.81 -6.69 -2.54
C THR A 71 -8.25 -5.99 -3.78
N LYS A 72 -7.27 -5.08 -3.63
CA LYS A 72 -6.67 -4.38 -4.78
C LYS A 72 -5.94 -5.34 -5.72
N ILE A 73 -5.22 -6.33 -5.18
CA ILE A 73 -4.58 -7.40 -5.97
C ILE A 73 -5.63 -8.20 -6.75
N SER A 74 -6.73 -8.58 -6.10
CA SER A 74 -7.82 -9.35 -6.71
C SER A 74 -8.55 -8.57 -7.80
N ILE A 75 -8.72 -7.27 -7.64
CA ILE A 75 -9.30 -6.41 -8.70
C ILE A 75 -8.39 -6.37 -9.92
N LEU A 76 -7.08 -6.22 -9.72
CA LEU A 76 -6.11 -6.18 -10.82
C LEU A 76 -6.05 -7.51 -11.59
N SER A 77 -6.07 -8.64 -10.89
CA SER A 77 -6.10 -9.96 -11.53
C SER A 77 -7.42 -10.17 -12.29
N SER A 78 -8.55 -9.79 -11.69
CA SER A 78 -9.87 -9.89 -12.33
C SER A 78 -9.96 -9.06 -13.61
N LYS A 79 -9.41 -7.84 -13.63
CA LYS A 79 -9.36 -7.00 -14.84
C LYS A 79 -8.60 -7.68 -15.99
N ARG A 80 -7.47 -8.33 -15.69
CA ARG A 80 -6.69 -9.07 -16.69
C ARG A 80 -7.44 -10.30 -17.20
N ALA A 81 -8.06 -11.07 -16.30
CA ALA A 81 -8.86 -12.23 -16.67
C ALA A 81 -10.05 -11.84 -17.55
N ASN A 82 -10.73 -10.74 -17.24
CA ASN A 82 -11.83 -10.22 -18.04
C ASN A 82 -11.37 -9.78 -19.43
N LEU A 83 -10.19 -9.15 -19.55
CA LEU A 83 -9.63 -8.78 -20.85
C LEU A 83 -9.37 -10.01 -21.73
N ILE A 84 -8.74 -11.04 -21.17
CA ILE A 84 -8.47 -12.29 -21.88
C ILE A 84 -9.79 -12.96 -22.31
N SER A 85 -10.77 -13.01 -21.40
CA SER A 85 -12.09 -13.57 -21.67
C SER A 85 -12.82 -12.82 -22.78
N ALA A 86 -12.71 -11.49 -22.82
CA ALA A 86 -13.29 -10.67 -23.89
C ALA A 86 -12.64 -10.95 -25.24
N ILE A 87 -11.31 -11.09 -25.30
CA ILE A 87 -10.61 -11.45 -26.54
C ILE A 87 -11.03 -12.84 -27.01
N ALA A 88 -11.07 -13.82 -26.10
CA ALA A 88 -11.49 -15.18 -26.41
C ALA A 88 -12.94 -15.24 -26.93
N LEU A 89 -13.83 -14.42 -26.36
CA LEU A 89 -15.20 -14.27 -26.84
C LEU A 89 -15.24 -13.78 -28.29
N VAL A 90 -14.50 -12.72 -28.61
CA VAL A 90 -14.46 -12.17 -29.98
C VAL A 90 -13.95 -13.19 -30.98
N VAL A 91 -12.86 -13.91 -30.64
CA VAL A 91 -12.30 -14.96 -31.50
C VAL A 91 -13.31 -16.08 -31.72
N SER A 92 -14.00 -16.51 -30.65
CA SER A 92 -15.00 -17.58 -30.74
C SER A 92 -16.20 -17.18 -31.61
N VAL A 93 -16.69 -15.94 -31.47
CA VAL A 93 -17.78 -15.40 -32.30
C VAL A 93 -17.35 -15.32 -33.77
N ALA A 94 -16.14 -14.84 -34.05
CA ALA A 94 -15.62 -14.78 -35.42
C ALA A 94 -15.51 -16.18 -36.06
N ALA A 95 -14.98 -17.16 -35.32
CA ALA A 95 -14.89 -18.54 -35.79
C ALA A 95 -16.27 -19.15 -36.06
N LEU A 96 -17.26 -18.86 -35.21
CA LEU A 96 -18.62 -19.34 -35.38
C LEU A 96 -19.29 -18.73 -36.63
N ILE A 97 -19.10 -17.44 -36.88
CA ILE A 97 -19.61 -16.78 -38.10
C ILE A 97 -18.97 -17.41 -39.35
N ILE A 98 -17.66 -17.60 -39.36
CA ILE A 98 -16.94 -18.24 -40.48
C ILE A 98 -17.47 -19.65 -40.71
N SER A 99 -17.66 -20.44 -39.64
CA SER A 99 -18.16 -21.81 -39.75
C SER A 99 -19.60 -21.91 -40.27
N ILE A 100 -20.42 -20.87 -40.11
CA ILE A 100 -21.80 -20.85 -40.63
C ILE A 100 -21.83 -20.40 -42.09
N LEU A 101 -20.87 -19.57 -42.52
CA LEU A 101 -20.79 -19.04 -43.88
C LEU A 101 -19.99 -19.91 -44.86
N SER A 102 -19.14 -20.81 -44.35
CA SER A 102 -18.40 -21.82 -45.12
C SER A 102 -19.21 -23.09 -45.32
#